data_AF-A0A947VWJ9-F1
#
_entry.id   AF-A0A947VWJ9-F1
#
_cell.length_a   1.000
_cell.length_b   1.000
_cell.length_c   1.000
_cell.angle_alpha   90.00
_cell.angle_beta   90.00
_cell.angle_gamma   90.00
#
_symmetry.space_group_name_H-M   'P 1'
#
loop_
_entity.id
_entity.type
_entity.pdbx_description
1 polymer ?
#
loop_
_entity_poly.entity_id
_entity_poly.type
_entity_poly.pdbx_seq_one_letter_code
_entity_poly.pdbx_strand_id
1 'polypeptide(L)'
;MLQTISNLLSANKNILLIGRTDSGKTYFINNDLIPFLEKEGKTITYVSSMNEEINPAVDSVVILDEFEILEDKEFLEKEHPEERPYYSDEYMENINGWLAKAKKIKNPCIYIVTRNEQKEIDFVKQITSFSFKDDVEVVEFDK
;
A
#
# COMPACT_ATOMS: atom_id res chain seq x y z
N MET A 1 5.10 -7.43 -13.69
CA MET A 1 4.40 -6.62 -12.67
C MET A 1 3.01 -6.19 -13.10
N LEU A 2 2.81 -5.40 -14.17
CA LEU A 2 1.47 -4.94 -14.60
C LEU A 2 0.45 -6.08 -14.74
N GLN A 3 0.81 -7.16 -15.46
CA GLN A 3 -0.05 -8.33 -15.60
C GLN A 3 -0.31 -9.05 -14.28
N THR A 4 0.70 -9.12 -13.40
CA THR A 4 0.56 -9.71 -12.06
C THR A 4 -0.49 -8.95 -11.25
N ILE A 5 -0.39 -7.60 -11.24
CA ILE A 5 -1.36 -6.74 -10.56
C ILE A 5 -2.76 -6.92 -11.14
N SER A 6 -2.91 -6.93 -12.47
CA SER A 6 -4.22 -7.15 -13.11
C SER A 6 -4.82 -8.51 -12.77
N ASN A 7 -4.03 -9.58 -12.80
CA ASN A 7 -4.49 -10.92 -12.45
C ASN A 7 -4.96 -11.00 -10.99
N LEU A 8 -4.23 -10.36 -10.06
CA LEU A 8 -4.62 -10.30 -8.65
C LEU A 8 -5.94 -9.53 -8.46
N LEU A 9 -6.09 -8.38 -9.11
CA LEU A 9 -7.34 -7.62 -9.09
C LEU A 9 -8.52 -8.42 -9.66
N SER A 10 -8.31 -9.14 -10.76
CA SER A 10 -9.33 -10.04 -11.35
C SER A 10 -9.69 -11.21 -10.45
N ALA A 11 -8.79 -11.63 -9.56
CA ALA A 11 -9.05 -12.62 -8.52
C ALA A 11 -9.69 -12.02 -7.24
N ASN A 12 -10.12 -10.75 -7.28
CA ASN A 12 -10.65 -10.00 -6.15
C ASN A 12 -9.68 -9.89 -4.97
N LYS A 13 -8.36 -9.92 -5.23
CA LYS A 13 -7.35 -9.70 -4.21
C LYS A 13 -7.05 -8.22 -4.03
N ASN A 14 -6.76 -7.84 -2.80
CA ASN A 14 -6.14 -6.55 -2.50
C ASN A 14 -4.63 -6.70 -2.64
N ILE A 15 -3.93 -5.61 -2.90
CA ILE A 15 -2.50 -5.65 -3.22
C ILE A 15 -1.78 -4.68 -2.32
N LEU A 16 -0.71 -5.13 -1.65
CA LEU A 16 0.27 -4.25 -1.03
C LEU A 16 1.50 -4.23 -1.92
N LEU A 17 1.70 -3.14 -2.65
CA LEU A 17 2.87 -2.92 -3.48
C LEU A 17 3.95 -2.24 -2.63
N ILE A 18 4.99 -2.98 -2.28
CA ILE A 18 6.09 -2.50 -1.43
C ILE A 18 7.37 -2.33 -2.22
N GLY A 19 8.13 -1.28 -1.96
CA GLY A 19 9.46 -1.13 -2.54
C GLY A 19 10.28 -0.04 -1.86
N ARG A 20 11.54 0.09 -2.28
CA ARG A 20 12.47 1.02 -1.63
C ARG A 20 12.06 2.49 -1.79
N THR A 21 12.49 3.34 -0.87
CA THR A 21 12.47 4.79 -1.06
C THR A 21 13.18 5.14 -2.38
N ASP A 22 12.65 6.11 -3.10
CA ASP A 22 13.15 6.56 -4.42
C ASP A 22 13.25 5.49 -5.52
N SER A 23 12.57 4.34 -5.38
CA SER A 23 12.57 3.31 -6.42
C SER A 23 11.74 3.67 -7.67
N GLY A 24 11.00 4.79 -7.65
CA GLY A 24 10.15 5.21 -8.76
C GLY A 24 8.73 4.63 -8.76
N LYS A 25 8.23 4.15 -7.62
CA LYS A 25 6.85 3.62 -7.47
C LYS A 25 5.80 4.60 -7.96
N THR A 26 5.81 5.85 -7.47
CA THR A 26 4.85 6.89 -7.87
C THR A 26 4.91 7.17 -9.38
N TYR A 27 6.11 7.15 -9.98
CA TYR A 27 6.24 7.28 -11.44
C TYR A 27 5.60 6.10 -12.17
N PHE A 28 5.92 4.86 -11.76
CA PHE A 28 5.32 3.65 -12.32
C PHE A 28 3.80 3.65 -12.17
N ILE A 29 3.27 4.03 -11.01
CA ILE A 29 1.82 4.07 -10.77
C ILE A 29 1.15 5.00 -11.78
N ASN A 30 1.64 6.24 -11.88
CA ASN A 30 0.99 7.27 -12.68
C ASN A 30 1.20 7.11 -14.20
N ASN A 31 2.36 6.59 -14.62
CA ASN A 31 2.73 6.55 -16.04
C ASN A 31 2.55 5.17 -16.67
N ASP A 32 2.60 4.10 -15.88
CA ASP A 32 2.52 2.73 -16.39
C ASP A 32 1.24 2.03 -15.89
N LEU A 33 1.02 1.96 -14.57
CA LEU A 33 -0.04 1.13 -13.98
C LEU A 33 -1.45 1.68 -14.21
N ILE A 34 -1.69 2.95 -13.88
CA ILE A 34 -3.00 3.58 -14.06
C ILE A 34 -3.40 3.54 -15.53
N PRO A 35 -2.59 4.02 -16.50
CA PRO A 35 -2.95 3.95 -17.91
C PRO A 35 -3.20 2.53 -18.41
N PHE A 36 -2.43 1.55 -17.91
CA PHE A 36 -2.64 0.15 -18.26
C PHE A 36 -4.00 -0.37 -17.76
N LEU A 37 -4.37 -0.14 -16.51
CA LEU A 37 -5.65 -0.59 -15.95
C LEU A 37 -6.85 0.12 -16.58
N GLU A 38 -6.73 1.41 -16.87
CA GLU A 38 -7.74 2.17 -17.60
C GLU A 38 -7.94 1.64 -19.01
N LYS A 39 -6.86 1.27 -19.71
CA LYS A 39 -6.94 0.61 -21.02
C LYS A 39 -7.62 -0.76 -20.96
N GLU A 40 -7.52 -1.45 -19.82
CA GLU A 40 -8.29 -2.68 -19.55
C GLU A 40 -9.75 -2.41 -19.13
N GLY A 41 -10.19 -1.15 -19.11
CA GLY A 41 -11.56 -0.75 -18.80
C GLY A 41 -11.85 -0.60 -17.31
N LYS A 42 -10.83 -0.55 -16.44
CA LYS A 42 -11.01 -0.31 -15.00
C LYS A 42 -11.04 1.18 -14.71
N THR A 43 -12.00 1.64 -13.91
CA THR A 43 -11.99 2.99 -13.35
C THR A 43 -11.05 3.05 -12.15
N ILE A 44 -10.23 4.08 -12.05
CA ILE A 44 -9.25 4.24 -10.97
C ILE A 44 -9.62 5.42 -10.09
N THR A 45 -9.51 5.23 -8.77
CA THR A 45 -9.46 6.33 -7.80
C THR A 45 -8.05 6.34 -7.19
N TYR A 46 -7.25 7.34 -7.56
CA TYR A 46 -5.91 7.53 -7.02
C TYR A 46 -5.95 8.55 -5.87
N VAL A 47 -5.35 8.19 -4.74
CA VAL A 47 -5.22 9.02 -3.54
C VAL A 47 -3.74 9.17 -3.24
N SER A 48 -3.21 10.37 -3.43
CA SER A 48 -1.78 10.66 -3.18
C SER A 48 -1.44 10.82 -1.70
N SER A 49 -2.42 11.08 -0.84
CA SER A 49 -2.20 11.23 0.60
C SER A 49 -3.40 10.74 1.41
N MET A 50 -3.13 9.92 2.42
CA MET A 50 -4.17 9.38 3.32
C MET A 50 -4.81 10.43 4.24
N ASN A 51 -4.26 11.64 4.28
CA ASN A 51 -4.87 12.77 4.98
C ASN A 51 -6.11 13.31 4.25
N GLU A 52 -6.23 13.06 2.96
CA GLU A 52 -7.36 13.50 2.15
C GLU A 52 -8.64 12.70 2.45
N GLU A 53 -9.78 13.23 1.97
CA GLU A 53 -11.04 12.51 1.99
C GLU A 53 -11.06 11.49 0.85
N ILE A 54 -11.46 10.25 1.17
CA ILE A 54 -11.43 9.14 0.20
C ILE A 54 -12.85 8.83 -0.22
N ASN A 55 -13.24 9.31 -1.40
CA ASN A 55 -14.56 9.10 -2.00
C ASN A 55 -14.42 8.35 -3.33
N PRO A 56 -14.23 7.01 -3.29
CA PRO A 56 -14.01 6.22 -4.48
C PRO A 56 -15.27 6.16 -5.34
N ALA A 57 -15.09 6.18 -6.65
CA ALA A 57 -16.17 5.91 -7.58
C ALA A 57 -16.70 4.47 -7.41
N VAL A 58 -17.96 4.26 -7.77
CA VAL A 58 -18.55 2.92 -7.76
C VAL A 58 -17.74 2.01 -8.69
N ASP A 59 -17.43 0.81 -8.21
CA ASP A 59 -16.64 -0.22 -8.91
C ASP A 59 -15.23 0.20 -9.35
N SER A 60 -14.66 1.30 -8.81
CA SER A 60 -13.28 1.67 -9.07
C SER A 60 -12.28 0.79 -8.33
N VAL A 61 -11.06 0.68 -8.85
CA VAL A 61 -9.88 0.24 -8.08
C VAL A 61 -9.31 1.46 -7.37
N VAL A 62 -9.08 1.35 -6.06
CA VAL A 62 -8.53 2.43 -5.24
C VAL A 62 -7.03 2.22 -5.06
N ILE A 63 -6.24 3.22 -5.42
CA ILE A 63 -4.79 3.21 -5.21
C ILE A 63 -4.48 4.24 -4.13
N LEU A 64 -3.90 3.78 -3.02
CA LEU A 64 -3.52 4.60 -1.88
C LEU A 64 -2.00 4.71 -1.86
N ASP A 65 -1.47 5.84 -2.33
CA ASP A 65 -0.03 6.13 -2.26
C ASP A 65 0.38 6.56 -0.84
N GLU A 66 1.67 6.42 -0.53
CA GLU A 66 2.25 6.74 0.79
C GLU A 66 1.49 6.10 1.96
N PHE A 67 1.13 4.83 1.82
CA PHE A 67 0.42 4.08 2.85
C PHE A 67 1.39 3.54 3.91
N GLU A 68 0.94 3.50 5.16
CA GLU A 68 1.66 2.90 6.28
C GLU A 68 0.93 1.66 6.80
N ILE A 69 1.71 0.73 7.32
CA ILE A 69 1.23 -0.48 7.99
C ILE A 69 1.82 -0.54 9.40
N LEU A 70 1.18 -1.27 10.31
CA LEU A 70 1.64 -1.41 11.69
C LEU A 70 2.18 -2.81 11.99
N GLU A 71 1.94 -3.76 11.10
CA GLU A 71 2.29 -5.17 11.25
C GLU A 71 3.80 -5.42 11.30
N ASP A 72 4.62 -4.49 10.80
CA ASP A 72 6.09 -4.53 10.88
C ASP A 72 6.70 -3.57 11.90
N LYS A 73 5.89 -2.86 12.70
CA LYS A 73 6.37 -1.89 13.69
C LYS A 73 7.42 -2.48 14.65
N GLU A 74 7.14 -3.64 15.24
CA GLU A 74 8.07 -4.28 16.19
C GLU A 74 9.39 -4.66 15.52
N PHE A 75 9.33 -5.06 14.24
CA PHE A 75 10.52 -5.35 13.45
C PHE A 75 11.34 -4.08 13.20
N LEU A 76 10.69 -2.98 12.77
CA LEU A 76 11.33 -1.69 12.55
C LEU A 76 11.99 -1.16 13.82
N GLU A 77 11.31 -1.22 14.96
CA GLU A 77 11.90 -0.81 16.25
C GLU A 77 13.07 -1.70 16.68
N LYS A 78 13.09 -2.98 16.31
CA LYS A 78 14.22 -3.88 16.58
C LYS A 78 15.43 -3.55 15.71
N GLU A 79 15.20 -3.26 14.43
CA GLU A 79 16.26 -3.00 13.47
C GLU A 79 16.85 -1.59 13.57
N HIS A 80 16.05 -0.62 14.05
CA HIS A 80 16.44 0.79 14.23
C HIS A 80 16.25 1.22 15.69
N PRO A 81 17.06 0.69 16.65
CA PRO A 81 16.89 0.96 18.08
C PRO A 81 17.05 2.44 18.45
N GLU A 82 17.80 3.20 17.67
CA GLU A 82 18.01 4.64 17.82
C GLU A 82 16.79 5.48 17.46
N GLU A 83 15.87 4.94 16.65
CA GLU A 83 14.65 5.62 16.23
C GLU A 83 13.49 5.37 17.19
N ARG A 84 13.69 4.71 18.34
CA ARG A 84 12.60 4.33 19.25
C ARG A 84 12.00 5.53 20.01
N PRO A 85 10.66 5.64 20.09
CA PRO A 85 9.67 4.83 19.36
C PRO A 85 9.69 5.17 17.85
N TYR A 86 9.69 4.15 16.99
CA TYR A 86 9.88 4.32 15.54
C TYR A 86 8.84 5.28 14.93
N TYR A 87 7.61 5.23 15.47
CA TYR A 87 6.57 6.21 15.20
C TYR A 87 6.31 7.06 16.45
N SER A 88 6.25 8.37 16.29
CA SER A 88 5.78 9.27 17.36
C SER A 88 4.32 9.01 17.68
N ASP A 89 3.88 9.36 18.90
CA ASP A 89 2.48 9.21 19.31
C ASP A 89 1.52 9.97 18.37
N GLU A 90 1.88 11.19 17.97
CA GLU A 90 1.11 12.00 17.00
C GLU A 90 1.00 11.29 15.63
N TYR A 91 2.10 10.72 15.14
CA TYR A 91 2.07 10.01 13.86
C TYR A 91 1.30 8.69 13.95
N MET A 92 1.38 7.99 15.08
CA MET A 92 0.57 6.80 15.36
C MET A 92 -0.93 7.09 15.32
N GLU A 93 -1.39 8.25 15.83
CA GLU A 93 -2.80 8.67 15.70
C GLU A 93 -3.21 8.81 14.23
N ASN A 94 -2.35 9.40 13.41
CA ASN A 94 -2.57 9.53 11.96
C ASN A 94 -2.65 8.16 11.28
N ILE A 95 -1.68 7.27 11.51
CA ILE A 95 -1.67 5.92 10.92
C ILE A 95 -2.95 5.17 11.31
N ASN A 96 -3.34 5.18 12.59
CA ASN A 96 -4.58 4.53 13.04
C ASN A 96 -5.82 5.10 12.32
N GLY A 97 -5.88 6.41 12.13
CA GLY A 97 -6.91 7.06 11.34
C GLY A 97 -6.93 6.58 9.88
N TRP A 98 -5.76 6.47 9.25
CA TRP A 98 -5.60 5.99 7.88
C TRP A 98 -6.02 4.52 7.72
N LEU A 99 -5.60 3.64 8.63
CA LEU A 99 -6.01 2.23 8.65
C LEU A 99 -7.53 2.10 8.83
N ALA A 100 -8.13 2.91 9.71
CA ALA A 100 -9.57 2.94 9.91
C ALA A 100 -10.34 3.45 8.67
N LYS A 101 -9.78 4.42 7.92
CA LYS A 101 -10.31 4.84 6.62
C LYS A 101 -10.22 3.69 5.61
N ALA A 102 -9.04 3.10 5.45
CA ALA A 102 -8.80 2.01 4.51
C ALA A 102 -9.74 0.81 4.73
N LYS A 103 -10.01 0.45 5.99
CA LYS A 103 -10.92 -0.64 6.37
C LYS A 103 -12.36 -0.44 5.93
N LYS A 104 -12.80 0.81 5.75
CA LYS A 104 -14.16 1.14 5.29
C LYS A 104 -14.31 1.03 3.78
N ILE A 105 -13.21 1.10 3.03
CA ILE A 105 -13.23 1.01 1.57
C ILE A 105 -13.62 -0.42 1.17
N LYS A 106 -14.71 -0.57 0.42
CA LYS A 106 -15.19 -1.88 -0.07
C LYS A 106 -14.63 -2.25 -1.43
N ASN A 107 -14.21 -1.26 -2.21
CA ASN A 107 -13.53 -1.43 -3.48
C ASN A 107 -12.24 -2.27 -3.33
N PRO A 108 -11.76 -2.91 -4.42
CA PRO A 108 -10.41 -3.45 -4.50
C PRO A 108 -9.37 -2.34 -4.28
N CYS A 109 -8.37 -2.62 -3.45
CA CYS A 109 -7.35 -1.65 -3.10
C CYS A 109 -5.95 -2.08 -3.52
N ILE A 110 -5.13 -1.12 -3.93
CA ILE A 110 -3.68 -1.22 -4.03
C ILE A 110 -3.07 -0.23 -3.02
N TYR A 111 -2.33 -0.76 -2.05
CA TYR A 111 -1.65 0.01 -1.01
C TYR A 111 -0.17 0.14 -1.37
N ILE A 112 0.34 1.36 -1.47
CA ILE A 112 1.74 1.59 -1.83
C ILE A 112 2.53 1.86 -0.56
N VAL A 113 3.43 0.95 -0.22
CA VAL A 113 4.23 1.03 1.01
C VAL A 113 5.69 1.25 0.63
N THR A 114 6.35 2.12 1.38
CA THR A 114 7.77 2.40 1.22
C THR A 114 8.55 1.92 2.44
N ARG A 115 9.71 1.30 2.17
CA ARG A 115 10.69 0.90 3.18
C ARG A 115 12.09 1.28 2.70
N ASN A 116 13.05 1.43 3.60
CA ASN A 116 14.40 1.89 3.25
C ASN A 116 15.31 0.69 2.91
N GLU A 117 15.21 -0.37 3.71
CA GLU A 117 16.10 -1.52 3.62
C GLU A 117 15.42 -2.75 3.04
N GLN A 118 16.19 -3.59 2.32
CA GLN A 118 15.67 -4.82 1.74
C GLN A 118 15.12 -5.78 2.81
N LYS A 119 15.74 -5.83 3.99
CA LYS A 119 15.28 -6.67 5.10
C LYS A 119 13.88 -6.30 5.59
N GLU A 120 13.50 -5.02 5.50
CA GLU A 120 12.16 -4.53 5.86
C GLU A 120 11.14 -4.99 4.82
N ILE A 121 11.49 -4.89 3.54
CA ILE A 121 10.67 -5.39 2.43
C ILE A 121 10.47 -6.91 2.56
N ASP A 122 11.55 -7.65 2.80
CA ASP A 122 11.54 -9.10 2.98
C ASP A 122 10.73 -9.54 4.20
N PHE A 123 10.71 -8.73 5.26
CA PHE A 123 9.84 -8.96 6.42
C PHE A 123 8.37 -8.79 6.06
N VAL A 124 8.00 -7.68 5.41
CA VAL A 124 6.60 -7.41 5.03
C VAL A 124 6.05 -8.47 4.09
N LYS A 125 6.87 -9.00 3.17
CA LYS A 125 6.49 -10.12 2.28
C LYS A 125 6.10 -11.41 3.01
N GLN A 126 6.50 -11.58 4.26
CA GLN A 126 6.15 -12.75 5.08
C GLN A 126 4.84 -12.55 5.85
N ILE A 127 4.28 -11.34 5.87
CA ILE A 127 3.04 -11.01 6.57
C ILE A 127 1.86 -11.57 5.76
N THR A 128 1.07 -12.44 6.40
CA THR A 128 -0.07 -13.10 5.75
C THR A 128 -1.42 -12.48 6.09
N SER A 129 -1.46 -11.52 7.01
CA SER A 129 -2.71 -10.90 7.47
C SER A 129 -2.47 -9.46 7.88
N PHE A 130 -3.38 -8.57 7.48
CA PHE A 130 -3.34 -7.15 7.79
C PHE A 130 -4.61 -6.72 8.52
N SER A 131 -4.47 -5.89 9.54
CA SER A 131 -5.56 -5.41 10.40
C SER A 131 -6.57 -4.50 9.68
N PHE A 132 -6.13 -3.88 8.58
CA PHE A 132 -6.89 -2.90 7.80
C PHE A 132 -7.65 -3.51 6.62
N LYS A 133 -7.29 -4.71 6.14
CA LYS A 133 -7.95 -5.33 4.98
C LYS A 133 -7.67 -6.83 4.92
N ASP A 134 -8.68 -7.60 4.52
CA ASP A 134 -8.57 -9.03 4.27
C ASP A 134 -8.00 -9.29 2.85
N ASP A 135 -7.47 -10.49 2.61
CA ASP A 135 -7.04 -10.97 1.29
C ASP A 135 -6.04 -10.04 0.56
N VAL A 136 -5.05 -9.53 1.31
CA VAL A 136 -3.98 -8.69 0.78
C VAL A 136 -2.81 -9.55 0.32
N GLU A 137 -2.45 -9.45 -0.94
CA GLU A 137 -1.26 -10.07 -1.53
C GLU A 137 -0.13 -9.04 -1.60
N VAL A 138 1.05 -9.40 -1.07
CA VAL A 138 2.23 -8.52 -1.11
C VAL A 138 2.96 -8.71 -2.43
N VAL A 139 3.19 -7.60 -3.14
CA VAL A 139 3.96 -7.56 -4.39
C VAL A 139 5.15 -6.64 -4.15
N GLU A 140 6.35 -7.16 -4.38
CA GLU A 140 7.55 -6.34 -4.35
C GLU A 140 7.70 -5.56 -5.66
N PHE A 141 8.04 -4.29 -5.52
CA PHE A 141 8.47 -3.42 -6.58
C PHE A 141 9.99 -3.45 -6.68
N ASP A 142 10.52 -4.27 -7.58
CA ASP A 142 11.92 -4.19 -8.03
C ASP A 142 11.96 -3.52 -9.42
N LYS A 143 12.79 -2.48 -9.55
CA LYS A 143 13.11 -1.83 -10.82
C LYS A 143 14.52 -1.27 -10.73
#